data_AF-A0A5M9J572-F1
#
_entry.id   AF-A0A5M9J572-F1
#
_cell.length_a   1.000
_cell.length_b   1.000
_cell.length_c   1.000
_cell.angle_alpha   90.00
_cell.angle_beta   90.00
_cell.angle_gamma   90.00
#
_symmetry.space_group_name_H-M   'P 1'
#
loop_
_entity.id
_entity.type
_entity.pdbx_description
1 polymer ?
#
loop_
_entity_poly.entity_id
_entity_poly.type
_entity_poly.pdbx_seq_one_letter_code
_entity_poly.pdbx_strand_id
1 'polypeptide(L)'
;MPAKKTQPAAALEEAPSATENNTLTLEKKDNPKRLDRLYVPGMVENVDGEDAGIAAWLFESGLTLEVQRNWVASPGDIITVGKLIDETNVVILGTKILEPGEETRNSYFFAAQQKDLPDGRYALVYVVHYKGGADYDMSYPLLTLVKTDLPAGADNNQVEPGHSELKVSLSEKVIVPGNAAQGVVVTLQPYPNHHPKDTVFLHWGSVTISQTAAGPLQPTVINVTYQHLIDAGNSRNMAVWLEVIDLMGNISTPGSATIRVSVDLDATAHDGPVFVNAGPDGYIDLELVNENPVELQMHTPATVGLKDEIYDVMIRIYPPKGGVKVIHKFVPITRPGRVHSTFIDYVDVRAAAEGHIEVSFVLRKSVPPFEVYSKKNTAEVRGYIVRLEAPFVEGYPSDYIADDPAHVIAYIPYYQWRQPTDQIAVILRYVRSLNDVILHIETKEVGLSWPAGAPVKRLIYREQLQQFKGYRPEFYYVILATGFTRARAVNLNESLRRVLTIS
;
A
#
# COMPACT_ATOMS: atom_id res chain seq x y z
N MET A 1 -34.94 -24.54 1.73
CA MET A 1 -33.87 -24.46 2.76
C MET A 1 -33.85 -23.04 3.29
N PRO A 2 -33.79 -22.82 4.61
CA PRO A 2 -34.04 -21.51 5.20
C PRO A 2 -32.87 -20.56 4.94
N ALA A 3 -33.20 -19.30 4.66
CA ALA A 3 -32.27 -18.22 4.39
C ALA A 3 -31.34 -17.98 5.59
N LYS A 4 -30.04 -18.07 5.35
CA LYS A 4 -28.98 -17.75 6.31
C LYS A 4 -28.97 -16.23 6.45
N LYS A 5 -29.50 -15.72 7.58
CA LYS A 5 -29.41 -14.30 7.93
C LYS A 5 -27.93 -13.93 8.06
N THR A 6 -27.48 -13.02 7.21
CA THR A 6 -26.18 -12.36 7.32
C THR A 6 -26.16 -11.60 8.64
N GLN A 7 -25.24 -11.98 9.52
CA GLN A 7 -25.00 -11.30 10.79
C GLN A 7 -24.30 -9.97 10.48
N PRO A 8 -24.71 -8.83 11.05
CA PRO A 8 -24.02 -7.56 10.82
C PRO A 8 -22.60 -7.65 11.37
N ALA A 9 -21.63 -7.11 10.63
CA ALA A 9 -20.28 -6.87 11.13
C ALA A 9 -20.38 -6.13 12.47
N ALA A 10 -19.66 -6.61 13.49
CA ALA A 10 -19.56 -5.93 14.76
C ALA A 10 -19.08 -4.50 14.52
N ALA A 11 -19.88 -3.52 14.92
CA ALA A 11 -19.49 -2.12 14.88
C ALA A 11 -18.21 -1.96 15.72
N LEU A 12 -17.16 -1.44 15.10
CA LEU A 12 -15.97 -0.95 15.78
C LEU A 12 -16.43 0.09 16.80
N GLU A 13 -16.16 -0.14 18.08
CA GLU A 13 -16.34 0.89 19.12
C GLU A 13 -15.48 2.10 18.72
N GLU A 14 -16.11 3.28 18.62
CA GLU A 14 -15.38 4.54 18.44
C GLU A 14 -14.35 4.68 19.55
N ALA A 15 -13.08 4.87 19.18
CA ALA A 15 -11.99 5.10 20.12
C ALA A 15 -12.32 6.30 21.03
N PRO A 16 -12.09 6.20 22.35
CA PRO A 16 -12.47 7.24 23.30
C PRO A 16 -11.85 8.59 22.92
N SER A 17 -12.69 9.62 22.85
CA SER A 17 -12.34 11.01 22.56
C SER A 17 -11.75 11.71 23.78
N ALA A 18 -10.64 12.42 23.63
CA ALA A 18 -10.14 13.36 24.64
C ALA A 18 -11.17 14.49 24.78
N THR A 19 -11.51 14.80 26.02
CA THR A 19 -12.32 15.96 26.37
C THR A 19 -11.37 16.94 27.09
N GLU A 20 -11.29 18.17 26.58
CA GLU A 20 -10.49 19.34 27.04
C GLU A 20 -8.96 19.25 26.90
N ASN A 21 -8.42 19.90 25.84
CA ASN A 21 -6.99 20.14 25.62
C ASN A 21 -6.42 21.08 26.69
N ASN A 22 -5.95 20.53 27.81
CA ASN A 22 -5.21 21.28 28.81
C ASN A 22 -3.78 21.57 28.35
N THR A 23 -3.31 22.80 28.58
CA THR A 23 -1.92 23.20 28.37
C THR A 23 -1.13 22.99 29.67
N LEU A 24 -0.02 22.27 29.58
CA LEU A 24 0.98 22.15 30.62
C LEU A 24 2.00 23.29 30.45
N THR A 25 2.11 24.15 31.47
CA THR A 25 3.13 25.20 31.52
C THR A 25 4.28 24.78 32.42
N LEU A 26 5.49 24.77 31.86
CA LEU A 26 6.72 24.39 32.52
C LEU A 26 7.49 25.64 32.97
N GLU A 27 8.35 25.47 33.97
CA GLU A 27 9.35 26.50 34.26
C GLU A 27 10.43 26.51 33.17
N LYS A 28 11.22 27.57 33.04
CA LYS A 28 12.35 27.54 32.10
C LYS A 28 13.51 26.80 32.75
N LYS A 29 13.93 25.69 32.16
CA LYS A 29 15.04 24.86 32.64
C LYS A 29 15.93 24.46 31.47
N ASP A 30 17.25 24.54 31.65
CA ASP A 30 18.19 23.92 30.72
C ASP A 30 18.01 22.41 30.80
N ASN A 31 17.61 21.79 29.69
CA ASN A 31 17.13 20.40 29.64
C ASN A 31 18.26 19.40 29.99
N PRO A 32 18.39 18.95 31.26
CA PRO A 32 19.66 18.44 31.79
C PRO A 32 19.92 16.96 31.48
N LYS A 33 18.90 16.17 31.12
CA LYS A 33 19.02 14.70 30.96
C LYS A 33 18.92 14.16 29.54
N ARG A 34 18.83 15.02 28.52
CA ARG A 34 18.84 14.64 27.08
C ARG A 34 17.90 13.46 26.77
N LEU A 35 16.64 13.57 27.19
CA LEU A 35 15.61 12.61 26.83
C LEU A 35 15.48 12.53 25.30
N ASP A 36 15.40 11.30 24.76
CA ASP A 36 15.38 11.04 23.32
C ASP A 36 14.08 11.55 22.72
N ARG A 37 14.05 11.75 21.40
CA ARG A 37 12.83 12.17 20.71
C ARG A 37 11.74 11.10 20.82
N LEU A 38 10.49 11.53 20.75
CA LEU A 38 9.37 10.64 20.53
C LEU A 38 9.53 9.93 19.17
N TYR A 39 8.99 8.71 19.05
CA TYR A 39 8.96 7.96 17.79
C TYR A 39 7.52 7.72 17.33
N VAL A 40 7.28 7.78 16.01
CA VAL A 40 5.99 7.48 15.40
C VAL A 40 6.15 6.27 14.49
N PRO A 41 5.65 5.08 14.89
CA PRO A 41 5.72 3.89 14.05
C PRO A 41 5.08 4.10 12.69
N GLY A 42 5.83 3.81 11.62
CA GLY A 42 5.36 3.96 10.24
C GLY A 42 5.45 5.37 9.67
N MET A 43 6.04 6.34 10.38
CA MET A 43 6.31 7.67 9.85
C MET A 43 7.23 7.63 8.62
N VAL A 44 7.16 8.68 7.79
CA VAL A 44 8.15 8.94 6.76
C VAL A 44 9.33 9.67 7.40
N GLU A 45 10.53 9.11 7.32
CA GLU A 45 11.72 9.73 7.92
C GLU A 45 12.31 10.80 7.01
N ASN A 46 12.92 11.83 7.61
CA ASN A 46 13.68 12.88 6.90
C ASN A 46 12.86 13.62 5.84
N VAL A 47 11.69 14.09 6.23
CA VAL A 47 10.87 14.98 5.41
C VAL A 47 11.55 16.34 5.31
N ASP A 48 11.51 16.98 4.15
CA ASP A 48 12.23 18.24 3.97
C ASP A 48 11.83 19.34 4.97
N GLY A 49 12.79 19.70 5.82
CA GLY A 49 12.64 20.71 6.88
C GLY A 49 11.98 20.18 8.16
N GLU A 50 11.77 18.86 8.27
CA GLU A 50 11.17 18.19 9.43
C GLU A 50 11.93 16.88 9.73
N ASP A 51 11.78 16.35 10.93
CA ASP A 51 12.37 15.05 11.28
C ASP A 51 11.51 13.89 10.75
N ALA A 52 10.18 14.07 10.74
CA ALA A 52 9.23 13.02 10.39
C ALA A 52 7.95 13.51 9.69
N GLY A 53 7.39 12.63 8.89
CA GLY A 53 6.15 12.79 8.16
C GLY A 53 5.05 11.86 8.64
N ILE A 54 3.87 12.41 8.89
CA ILE A 54 2.70 11.65 9.38
C ILE A 54 1.61 11.70 8.31
N ALA A 55 1.42 10.57 7.63
CA ALA A 55 0.50 10.36 6.52
C ALA A 55 -0.93 10.04 6.99
N ALA A 56 -1.92 10.17 6.10
CA ALA A 56 -3.35 9.96 6.38
C ALA A 56 -3.63 8.58 6.99
N TRP A 57 -3.04 7.53 6.41
CA TRP A 57 -3.29 6.14 6.80
C TRP A 57 -2.90 5.83 8.26
N LEU A 58 -1.98 6.61 8.86
CA LEU A 58 -1.57 6.43 10.26
C LEU A 58 -2.68 6.80 11.25
N PHE A 59 -3.67 7.59 10.82
CA PHE A 59 -4.78 8.01 11.66
C PHE A 59 -6.01 7.10 11.57
N GLU A 60 -6.12 6.22 10.55
CA GLU A 60 -7.32 5.39 10.32
C GLU A 60 -7.70 4.51 11.52
N SER A 61 -6.72 4.14 12.37
CA SER A 61 -6.97 3.39 13.61
C SER A 61 -6.37 4.05 14.84
N GLY A 62 -6.16 5.36 14.77
CA GLY A 62 -5.51 6.19 15.77
C GLY A 62 -3.99 6.15 15.65
N LEU A 63 -3.39 7.33 15.55
CA LEU A 63 -1.95 7.51 15.50
C LEU A 63 -1.32 6.95 16.76
N THR A 64 -0.25 6.17 16.63
CA THR A 64 0.49 5.65 17.78
C THR A 64 1.76 6.47 17.98
N LEU A 65 2.00 6.90 19.21
CA LEU A 65 3.17 7.67 19.64
C LEU A 65 3.94 6.83 20.64
N GLU A 66 5.24 6.64 20.42
CA GLU A 66 6.12 5.82 21.25
C GLU A 66 7.13 6.68 22.01
N VAL A 67 7.16 6.50 23.33
CA VAL A 67 8.18 7.05 24.22
C VAL A 67 9.12 5.92 24.61
N GLN A 68 10.34 5.94 24.09
CA GLN A 68 11.37 4.98 24.50
C GLN A 68 11.93 5.35 25.88
N ARG A 69 12.05 4.34 26.76
CA ARG A 69 12.57 4.54 28.11
C ARG A 69 14.09 4.70 28.04
N ASN A 70 14.54 5.95 28.10
CA ASN A 70 15.95 6.30 28.21
C ASN A 70 16.31 7.01 29.53
N TRP A 71 15.44 6.90 30.53
CA TRP A 71 15.67 7.35 31.91
C TRP A 71 15.53 6.21 32.92
N VAL A 72 15.94 6.48 34.16
CA VAL A 72 15.70 5.60 35.31
C VAL A 72 14.25 5.76 35.76
N ALA A 73 13.35 5.01 35.14
CA ALA A 73 11.93 5.04 35.45
C ALA A 73 11.64 4.57 36.88
N SER A 74 10.62 5.16 37.50
CA SER A 74 10.12 4.77 38.81
C SER A 74 8.59 4.77 38.82
N PRO A 75 7.95 3.91 39.62
CA PRO A 75 6.52 4.01 39.87
C PRO A 75 6.17 5.42 40.38
N GLY A 76 5.09 5.99 39.84
CA GLY A 76 4.64 7.35 40.10
C GLY A 76 5.27 8.42 39.19
N ASP A 77 6.23 8.08 38.32
CA ASP A 77 6.63 9.01 37.25
C ASP A 77 5.43 9.31 36.34
N ILE A 78 5.32 10.55 35.88
CA ILE A 78 4.24 10.99 34.99
C ILE A 78 4.83 11.36 33.64
N ILE A 79 4.48 10.58 32.61
CA ILE A 79 4.83 10.83 31.23
C ILE A 79 3.68 11.59 30.58
N THR A 80 3.96 12.78 30.05
CA THR A 80 2.99 13.59 29.29
C THR A 80 3.49 13.75 27.87
N VAL A 81 2.74 13.24 26.90
CA VAL A 81 2.98 13.46 25.47
C VAL A 81 2.15 14.65 25.00
N GLY A 82 2.74 15.50 24.17
CA GLY A 82 2.04 16.68 23.68
C GLY A 82 2.74 17.38 22.52
N LYS A 83 2.10 18.46 22.06
CA LYS A 83 2.67 19.39 21.08
C LYS A 83 3.23 20.62 21.80
N LEU A 84 4.51 20.89 21.58
CA LEU A 84 5.21 22.06 22.09
C LEU A 84 4.78 23.28 21.27
N ILE A 85 4.20 24.30 21.92
CA ILE A 85 3.73 25.53 21.27
C ILE A 85 4.67 26.72 21.50
N ASP A 86 5.47 26.68 22.56
CA ASP A 86 6.60 27.59 22.83
C ASP A 86 7.62 26.92 23.77
N GLU A 87 8.62 27.65 24.27
CA GLU A 87 9.70 27.09 25.10
C GLU A 87 9.22 26.39 26.40
N THR A 88 8.01 26.70 26.88
CA THR A 88 7.52 26.20 28.17
C THR A 88 6.10 25.62 28.13
N ASN A 89 5.34 25.82 27.06
CA ASN A 89 3.95 25.37 26.98
C ASN A 89 3.79 24.14 26.07
N VAL A 90 3.18 23.10 26.62
CA VAL A 90 2.87 21.84 25.93
C VAL A 90 1.36 21.62 25.95
N VAL A 91 0.73 21.54 24.79
CA VAL A 91 -0.67 21.11 24.70
C VAL A 91 -0.70 19.59 24.79
N ILE A 92 -1.39 19.07 25.81
CA ILE A 92 -1.38 17.64 26.15
C ILE A 92 -2.18 16.85 25.11
N LEU A 93 -1.56 15.78 24.60
CA LEU A 93 -2.22 14.75 23.80
C LEU A 93 -2.54 13.51 24.66
N GLY A 94 -1.68 13.21 25.64
CA GLY A 94 -1.97 12.17 26.62
C GLY A 94 -1.00 12.13 27.79
N THR A 95 -1.46 11.56 28.91
CA THR A 95 -0.68 11.49 30.15
C THR A 95 -0.81 10.11 30.81
N LYS A 96 0.32 9.50 31.14
CA LYS A 96 0.41 8.21 31.84
C LYS A 96 1.18 8.36 33.14
N ILE A 97 0.63 7.81 34.22
CA ILE A 97 1.33 7.64 35.49
C ILE A 97 1.86 6.20 35.51
N LEU A 98 3.16 6.01 35.79
CA LEU A 98 3.76 4.69 35.83
C LEU A 98 3.30 3.91 37.06
N GLU A 99 2.72 2.74 36.83
CA GLU A 99 2.32 1.79 37.88
C GLU A 99 3.50 0.91 38.30
N PRO A 100 3.50 0.33 39.52
CA PRO A 100 4.51 -0.65 39.92
C PRO A 100 4.66 -1.81 38.92
N GLY A 101 5.89 -2.07 38.49
CA GLY A 101 6.24 -3.07 37.48
C GLY A 101 6.42 -2.48 36.08
N GLU A 102 5.88 -1.30 35.79
CA GLU A 102 6.04 -0.64 34.49
C GLU A 102 7.44 -0.02 34.29
N GLU A 103 8.20 0.22 35.36
CA GLU A 103 9.54 0.80 35.32
C GLU A 103 10.57 -0.03 34.52
N THR A 104 10.25 -1.31 34.29
CA THR A 104 11.08 -2.25 33.53
C THR A 104 10.79 -2.23 32.03
N ARG A 105 9.71 -1.57 31.58
CA ARG A 105 9.32 -1.51 30.16
C ARG A 105 10.34 -0.73 29.34
N ASN A 106 10.57 -1.16 28.10
CA ASN A 106 11.48 -0.46 27.19
C ASN A 106 10.82 0.75 26.52
N SER A 107 9.49 0.75 26.38
CA SER A 107 8.74 1.82 25.73
C SER A 107 7.35 1.97 26.35
N TYR A 108 6.75 3.15 26.15
CA TYR A 108 5.39 3.49 26.54
C TYR A 108 4.66 4.08 25.33
N PHE A 109 3.40 3.69 25.11
CA PHE A 109 2.67 4.05 23.91
C PHE A 109 1.41 4.86 24.22
N PHE A 110 1.17 5.87 23.39
CA PHE A 110 0.04 6.79 23.46
C PHE A 110 -0.69 6.79 22.12
N ALA A 111 -1.97 7.15 22.14
CA ALA A 111 -2.76 7.35 20.94
C ALA A 111 -3.09 8.84 20.75
N ALA A 112 -3.08 9.29 19.50
CA ALA A 112 -3.59 10.60 19.12
C ALA A 112 -4.58 10.48 17.95
N GLN A 113 -5.57 11.37 17.90
CA GLN A 113 -6.53 11.41 16.81
C GLN A 113 -6.21 12.57 15.85
N GLN A 114 -6.70 12.47 14.61
CA GLN A 114 -6.49 13.50 13.59
C GLN A 114 -7.04 14.87 14.02
N LYS A 115 -8.08 14.91 14.86
CA LYS A 115 -8.62 16.17 15.39
C LYS A 115 -7.65 16.87 16.37
N ASP A 116 -6.77 16.12 17.03
CA ASP A 116 -5.82 16.64 18.02
C ASP A 116 -4.53 17.14 17.34
N LEU A 117 -4.22 16.50 16.21
CA LEU A 117 -3.12 16.78 15.29
C LEU A 117 -3.67 16.97 13.85
N PRO A 118 -4.38 18.07 13.56
CA PRO A 118 -4.83 18.37 12.20
C PRO A 118 -3.63 18.65 11.29
N ASP A 119 -3.84 18.74 9.97
CA ASP A 119 -2.75 19.01 9.03
C ASP A 119 -1.94 20.26 9.40
N GLY A 120 -0.61 20.13 9.40
CA GLY A 120 0.27 21.18 9.86
C GLY A 120 1.61 20.68 10.39
N ARG A 121 2.45 21.64 10.81
CA ARG A 121 3.76 21.36 11.41
C ARG A 121 3.64 21.34 12.93
N TYR A 122 4.24 20.34 13.57
CA TYR A 122 4.24 20.19 15.03
C TYR A 122 5.60 19.80 15.56
N ALA A 123 5.99 20.40 16.68
CA ALA A 123 7.05 19.88 17.52
C ALA A 123 6.44 18.95 18.57
N LEU A 124 6.51 17.63 18.34
CA LEU A 124 6.02 16.64 19.29
C LEU A 124 7.08 16.36 20.35
N VAL A 125 6.65 16.36 21.61
CA VAL A 125 7.52 16.13 22.77
C VAL A 125 6.86 15.18 23.76
N TYR A 126 7.68 14.64 24.66
CA TYR A 126 7.18 14.14 25.94
C TYR A 126 7.91 14.80 27.11
N VAL A 127 7.22 14.90 28.24
CA VAL A 127 7.71 15.43 29.50
C VAL A 127 7.59 14.36 30.56
N VAL A 128 8.64 14.13 31.34
CA VAL A 128 8.63 13.21 32.47
C VAL A 128 8.73 14.01 33.76
N HIS A 129 7.69 13.97 34.59
CA HIS A 129 7.76 14.44 35.98
C HIS A 129 8.11 13.27 36.89
N TYR A 130 9.18 13.41 37.66
CA TYR A 130 9.68 12.31 38.48
C TYR A 130 8.87 12.14 39.76
N LYS A 131 8.31 10.94 39.96
CA LYS A 131 7.46 10.59 41.12
C LYS A 131 6.31 11.59 41.38
N GLY A 132 5.83 12.26 40.33
CA GLY A 132 4.80 13.30 40.41
C GLY A 132 5.23 14.60 41.09
N GLY A 133 6.53 14.81 41.29
CA GLY A 133 7.09 16.05 41.84
C GLY A 133 7.25 17.17 40.80
N ALA A 134 7.76 18.32 41.24
CA ALA A 134 8.00 19.49 40.38
C ALA A 134 9.26 19.37 39.49
N ASP A 135 10.15 18.40 39.78
CA ASP A 135 11.29 18.14 38.90
C ASP A 135 10.83 17.36 37.67
N TYR A 136 11.18 17.89 36.50
CA TYR A 136 10.84 17.30 35.21
C TYR A 136 11.99 17.45 34.23
N ASP A 137 12.02 16.58 33.23
CA ASP A 137 12.83 16.72 32.03
C ASP A 137 11.94 16.57 30.78
N MET A 138 12.30 17.25 29.69
CA MET A 138 11.56 17.22 28.43
C MET A 138 12.38 16.51 27.35
N SER A 139 11.73 15.85 26.40
CA SER A 139 12.42 15.29 25.23
C SER A 139 13.00 16.37 24.32
N TYR A 140 13.95 15.99 23.47
CA TYR A 140 14.15 16.76 22.24
C TYR A 140 12.84 16.75 21.42
N PRO A 141 12.48 17.87 20.77
CA PRO A 141 11.32 17.90 19.89
C PRO A 141 11.57 16.99 18.68
N LEU A 142 10.55 16.19 18.35
CA LEU A 142 10.41 15.58 17.03
C LEU A 142 9.63 16.58 16.18
N LEU A 143 10.31 17.18 15.21
CA LEU A 143 9.69 18.10 14.27
C LEU A 143 8.95 17.29 13.21
N THR A 144 7.64 17.53 13.07
CA THR A 144 6.75 16.70 12.25
C THR A 144 5.93 17.54 11.29
N LEU A 145 5.66 16.99 10.11
CA LEU A 145 4.61 17.47 9.20
C LEU A 145 3.50 16.42 9.11
N VAL A 146 2.32 16.78 9.60
CA VAL A 146 1.09 16.02 9.44
C VAL A 146 0.42 16.45 8.13
N LYS A 147 0.15 15.49 7.25
CA LYS A 147 -0.59 15.71 6.00
C LYS A 147 -1.53 14.53 5.76
N THR A 148 -2.82 14.80 5.86
CA THR A 148 -3.90 13.82 5.74
C THR A 148 -4.81 14.10 4.56
N ASP A 149 -4.77 15.31 4.00
CA ASP A 149 -5.38 15.65 2.73
C ASP A 149 -4.66 14.93 1.57
N LEU A 150 -5.38 14.04 0.89
CA LEU A 150 -4.83 13.27 -0.23
C LEU A 150 -4.51 14.18 -1.43
N PRO A 151 -3.45 13.89 -2.20
CA PRO A 151 -3.20 14.61 -3.45
C PRO A 151 -4.38 14.42 -4.41
N ALA A 152 -4.73 15.49 -5.12
CA ALA A 152 -5.97 15.63 -5.92
C ALA A 152 -7.28 15.76 -5.11
N GLY A 153 -7.24 15.60 -3.80
CA GLY A 153 -8.40 15.77 -2.92
C GLY A 153 -9.35 14.58 -2.94
N ALA A 154 -10.62 14.85 -2.66
CA ALA A 154 -11.68 13.85 -2.77
C ALA A 154 -12.14 13.74 -4.22
N ASP A 155 -12.46 12.52 -4.66
CA ASP A 155 -13.12 12.29 -5.94
C ASP A 155 -14.58 12.74 -5.87
N ASN A 156 -14.89 13.84 -6.57
CA ASN A 156 -16.20 14.45 -6.56
C ASN A 156 -17.15 13.85 -7.61
N ASN A 157 -16.67 12.92 -8.44
CA ASN A 157 -17.48 12.24 -9.45
C ASN A 157 -17.19 10.75 -9.52
N GLN A 158 -17.89 9.98 -8.68
CA GLN A 158 -17.77 8.52 -8.63
C GLN A 158 -18.51 7.79 -9.77
N VAL A 159 -19.18 8.52 -10.68
CA VAL A 159 -19.91 7.92 -11.81
C VAL A 159 -18.98 7.67 -12.99
N GLU A 160 -18.08 8.62 -13.26
CA GLU A 160 -17.10 8.49 -14.33
C GLU A 160 -15.87 7.72 -13.84
N PRO A 161 -15.28 6.85 -14.66
CA PRO A 161 -14.06 6.15 -14.27
C PRO A 161 -12.88 7.10 -14.05
N GLY A 162 -12.19 6.94 -12.93
CA GLY A 162 -11.00 7.70 -12.57
C GLY A 162 -11.31 9.01 -11.84
N HIS A 163 -10.27 9.60 -11.24
CA HIS A 163 -10.42 10.70 -10.29
C HIS A 163 -10.84 12.00 -10.98
N SER A 164 -11.91 12.64 -10.51
CA SER A 164 -12.50 13.83 -11.13
C SER A 164 -11.51 14.99 -11.35
N GLU A 165 -10.59 15.15 -10.40
CA GLU A 165 -9.59 16.23 -10.40
C GLU A 165 -8.30 15.92 -11.18
N LEU A 166 -8.03 14.65 -11.53
CA LEU A 166 -6.84 14.28 -12.31
C LEU A 166 -7.10 14.37 -13.81
N LYS A 167 -7.08 15.60 -14.33
CA LYS A 167 -7.38 15.89 -15.74
C LYS A 167 -6.15 15.74 -16.62
N VAL A 168 -6.14 14.69 -17.43
CA VAL A 168 -5.01 14.29 -18.28
C VAL A 168 -5.32 14.48 -19.76
N SER A 169 -4.32 14.92 -20.53
CA SER A 169 -4.39 15.01 -21.99
C SER A 169 -3.09 14.51 -22.62
N LEU A 170 -3.20 13.96 -23.84
CA LEU A 170 -2.08 13.47 -24.64
C LEU A 170 -2.00 14.28 -25.93
N SER A 171 -0.78 14.60 -26.38
CA SER A 171 -0.57 15.24 -27.68
C SER A 171 -0.92 14.36 -28.87
N GLU A 172 -0.85 13.03 -28.70
CA GLU A 172 -1.12 12.03 -29.74
C GLU A 172 -1.67 10.76 -29.09
N LYS A 173 -2.62 10.09 -29.78
CA LYS A 173 -3.21 8.82 -29.36
C LYS A 173 -3.00 7.70 -30.39
N VAL A 174 -2.52 8.02 -31.59
CA VAL A 174 -2.19 7.07 -32.64
C VAL A 174 -0.71 7.22 -33.00
N ILE A 175 0.11 6.30 -32.49
CA ILE A 175 1.55 6.30 -32.66
C ILE A 175 1.92 5.28 -33.73
N VAL A 176 2.57 5.75 -34.79
CA VAL A 176 3.06 4.97 -35.93
C VAL A 176 4.50 5.41 -36.25
N PRO A 177 5.27 4.71 -37.11
CA PRO A 177 6.67 5.04 -37.33
C PRO A 177 6.90 6.50 -37.77
N GLY A 178 5.94 7.10 -38.47
CA GLY A 178 6.01 8.47 -38.96
C GLY A 178 5.97 9.57 -37.88
N ASN A 179 5.35 9.32 -36.71
CA ASN A 179 5.27 10.29 -35.62
C ASN A 179 5.96 9.82 -34.32
N ALA A 180 6.31 8.54 -34.20
CA ALA A 180 6.89 7.98 -32.98
C ALA A 180 8.19 8.67 -32.52
N ALA A 181 9.02 9.15 -33.47
CA ALA A 181 10.26 9.85 -33.15
C ALA A 181 10.02 11.19 -32.42
N GLN A 182 8.83 11.78 -32.52
CA GLN A 182 8.44 12.99 -31.81
C GLN A 182 8.07 12.71 -30.33
N GLY A 183 7.84 11.44 -29.99
CA GLY A 183 7.32 11.04 -28.68
C GLY A 183 5.87 11.47 -28.46
N VAL A 184 5.43 11.35 -27.22
CA VAL A 184 4.10 11.82 -26.79
C VAL A 184 4.26 12.70 -25.56
N VAL A 185 3.62 13.86 -25.58
CA VAL A 185 3.56 14.76 -24.42
C VAL A 185 2.29 14.46 -23.65
N VAL A 186 2.44 14.04 -22.40
CA VAL A 186 1.33 13.87 -21.46
C VAL A 186 1.27 15.11 -20.56
N THR A 187 0.09 15.71 -20.47
CA THR A 187 -0.14 16.91 -19.66
C THR A 187 -1.18 16.62 -18.58
N LEU A 188 -0.78 16.74 -17.32
CA LEU A 188 -1.66 16.75 -16.16
C LEU A 188 -1.94 18.21 -15.77
N GLN A 189 -3.21 18.61 -15.78
CA GLN A 189 -3.61 19.94 -15.30
C GLN A 189 -3.39 20.09 -13.78
N PRO A 190 -3.27 21.33 -13.27
CA PRO A 190 -3.22 21.55 -11.83
C PRO A 190 -4.38 20.87 -11.09
N TYR A 191 -4.10 20.37 -9.89
CA TYR A 191 -5.03 19.60 -9.07
C TYR A 191 -5.04 20.08 -7.61
N PRO A 192 -6.11 19.80 -6.83
CA PRO A 192 -6.20 20.19 -5.42
C PRO A 192 -5.17 19.50 -4.51
N ASN A 193 -4.90 20.10 -3.35
CA ASN A 193 -3.94 19.59 -2.35
C ASN A 193 -2.53 19.35 -2.91
N HIS A 194 -2.20 20.08 -3.98
CA HIS A 194 -0.90 20.06 -4.62
C HIS A 194 0.22 20.40 -3.64
N HIS A 195 1.32 19.66 -3.74
CA HIS A 195 2.57 20.03 -3.14
C HIS A 195 3.73 19.95 -4.17
N PRO A 196 4.72 20.87 -4.15
CA PRO A 196 5.82 20.90 -5.13
C PRO A 196 6.73 19.65 -5.18
N LYS A 197 6.57 18.73 -4.23
CA LYS A 197 7.34 17.48 -4.13
C LYS A 197 6.50 16.25 -4.45
N ASP A 198 5.25 16.46 -4.83
CA ASP A 198 4.42 15.39 -5.32
C ASP A 198 5.09 14.78 -6.55
N THR A 199 5.05 13.47 -6.63
CA THR A 199 5.57 12.70 -7.76
C THR A 199 4.39 12.13 -8.52
N VAL A 200 4.30 12.49 -9.80
CA VAL A 200 3.35 11.94 -10.74
C VAL A 200 3.95 10.67 -11.35
N PHE A 201 3.26 9.55 -11.20
CA PHE A 201 3.64 8.28 -11.82
C PHE A 201 2.71 8.05 -13.02
N LEU A 202 3.27 8.21 -14.22
CA LEU A 202 2.60 7.90 -15.48
C LEU A 202 2.83 6.42 -15.81
N HIS A 203 1.75 5.69 -15.95
CA HIS A 203 1.73 4.32 -16.45
C HIS A 203 1.42 4.33 -17.95
N TRP A 204 2.36 3.84 -18.76
CA TRP A 204 2.25 3.70 -20.20
C TRP A 204 2.45 2.21 -20.55
N GLY A 205 1.37 1.44 -20.53
CA GLY A 205 1.47 -0.03 -20.57
C GLY A 205 2.38 -0.56 -19.46
N SER A 206 3.37 -1.37 -19.83
CA SER A 206 4.36 -1.90 -18.91
C SER A 206 5.42 -0.90 -18.42
N VAL A 207 5.49 0.31 -18.99
CA VAL A 207 6.49 1.33 -18.65
C VAL A 207 5.91 2.30 -17.62
N THR A 208 6.67 2.58 -16.56
CA THR A 208 6.31 3.61 -15.57
C THR A 208 7.32 4.75 -15.63
N ILE A 209 6.81 5.97 -15.79
CA ILE A 209 7.60 7.21 -15.87
C ILE A 209 7.24 8.07 -14.65
N SER A 210 8.22 8.43 -13.84
CA SER A 210 8.03 9.34 -12.71
C SER A 210 8.42 10.77 -13.09
N GLN A 211 7.59 11.73 -12.74
CA GLN A 211 7.84 13.16 -12.94
C GLN A 211 7.46 13.93 -11.68
N THR A 212 8.33 14.82 -11.19
CA THR A 212 7.94 15.76 -10.13
C THR A 212 6.86 16.69 -10.66
N ALA A 213 5.79 16.86 -9.87
CA ALA A 213 4.69 17.74 -10.20
C ALA A 213 5.19 19.17 -10.44
N ALA A 214 4.69 19.81 -11.50
CA ALA A 214 4.86 21.24 -11.68
C ALA A 214 4.14 22.01 -10.56
N GLY A 215 4.34 23.32 -10.46
CA GLY A 215 3.69 24.13 -9.40
C GLY A 215 2.15 24.12 -9.46
N PRO A 216 1.46 24.61 -8.42
CA PRO A 216 0.00 24.50 -8.25
C PRO A 216 -0.82 25.26 -9.31
N LEU A 217 -0.18 26.07 -10.16
CA LEU A 217 -0.80 26.85 -11.24
C LEU A 217 -0.27 26.44 -12.62
N GLN A 218 0.63 25.46 -12.69
CA GLN A 218 1.27 25.04 -13.93
C GLN A 218 0.94 23.57 -14.21
N PRO A 219 0.58 23.23 -15.45
CA PRO A 219 0.43 21.83 -15.83
C PRO A 219 1.74 21.06 -15.67
N THR A 220 1.66 19.83 -15.16
CA THR A 220 2.80 18.91 -15.16
C THR A 220 2.92 18.28 -16.54
N VAL A 221 4.09 18.44 -17.16
CA VAL A 221 4.38 17.92 -18.50
C VAL A 221 5.33 16.73 -18.38
N ILE A 222 4.92 15.60 -18.96
CA ILE A 222 5.67 14.33 -18.95
C ILE A 222 5.96 13.94 -20.39
N ASN A 223 7.24 13.75 -20.72
CA ASN A 223 7.65 13.36 -22.07
C ASN A 223 7.82 11.85 -22.18
N VAL A 224 6.97 11.22 -23.00
CA VAL A 224 7.10 9.82 -23.40
C VAL A 224 8.02 9.78 -24.62
N THR A 225 9.25 9.33 -24.42
CA THR A 225 10.27 9.29 -25.47
C THR A 225 10.03 8.13 -26.44
N TYR A 226 10.69 8.17 -27.60
CA TYR A 226 10.70 7.03 -28.54
C TYR A 226 11.14 5.73 -27.85
N GLN A 227 12.13 5.78 -26.96
CA GLN A 227 12.57 4.59 -26.23
C GLN A 227 11.47 4.05 -25.31
N HIS A 228 10.73 4.92 -24.61
CA HIS A 228 9.59 4.48 -23.80
C HIS A 228 8.51 3.80 -24.66
N LEU A 229 8.26 4.30 -25.88
CA LEU A 229 7.31 3.69 -26.82
C LEU A 229 7.77 2.29 -27.28
N ILE A 230 9.07 2.13 -27.55
CA ILE A 230 9.68 0.84 -27.90
C ILE A 230 9.60 -0.14 -26.73
N ASP A 231 9.96 0.30 -25.52
CA ASP A 231 9.97 -0.52 -24.31
C ASP A 231 8.55 -0.98 -23.93
N ALA A 232 7.56 -0.09 -24.10
CA ALA A 232 6.16 -0.41 -23.87
C ALA A 232 5.62 -1.39 -24.93
N GLY A 233 6.13 -1.34 -26.15
CA GLY A 233 5.76 -2.21 -27.26
C GLY A 233 4.46 -1.81 -27.97
N ASN A 234 4.13 -2.56 -29.02
CA ASN A 234 2.95 -2.30 -29.85
C ASN A 234 1.67 -2.78 -29.15
N SER A 235 0.59 -2.01 -29.24
CA SER A 235 -0.74 -2.39 -28.75
C SER A 235 -1.80 -1.57 -29.46
N ARG A 236 -2.94 -2.19 -29.81
CA ARG A 236 -4.09 -1.45 -30.37
C ARG A 236 -4.86 -0.64 -29.32
N ASN A 237 -4.68 -0.96 -28.03
CA ASN A 237 -5.51 -0.44 -26.96
C ASN A 237 -4.70 -0.22 -25.65
N MET A 238 -3.50 0.34 -25.80
CA MET A 238 -2.58 0.60 -24.70
C MET A 238 -3.26 1.45 -23.64
N ALA A 239 -3.24 0.98 -22.39
CA ALA A 239 -3.76 1.74 -21.26
C ALA A 239 -2.72 2.78 -20.81
N VAL A 240 -3.14 4.04 -20.75
CA VAL A 240 -2.34 5.16 -20.24
C VAL A 240 -3.10 5.89 -19.15
N TRP A 241 -2.53 5.96 -17.96
CA TRP A 241 -3.13 6.62 -16.80
C TRP A 241 -2.02 7.07 -15.84
N LEU A 242 -2.36 7.87 -14.84
CA LEU A 242 -1.41 8.31 -13.83
C LEU A 242 -1.99 8.32 -12.42
N GLU A 243 -1.11 8.29 -11.45
CA GLU A 243 -1.40 8.59 -10.05
C GLU A 243 -0.42 9.63 -9.51
N VAL A 244 -0.82 10.29 -8.43
CA VAL A 244 0.00 11.27 -7.73
C VAL A 244 0.30 10.74 -6.33
N ILE A 245 1.57 10.72 -5.97
CA ILE A 245 2.04 10.38 -4.63
C ILE A 245 2.64 11.63 -4.01
N ASP A 246 2.14 12.02 -2.84
CA ASP A 246 2.68 13.17 -2.13
C ASP A 246 3.97 12.85 -1.36
N LEU A 247 4.55 13.87 -0.73
CA LEU A 247 5.80 13.71 0.03
C LEU A 247 5.67 12.82 1.29
N MET A 248 4.45 12.51 1.73
CA MET A 248 4.13 11.61 2.84
C MET A 248 3.81 10.19 2.38
N GLY A 249 3.80 9.95 1.07
CA GLY A 249 3.39 8.67 0.48
C GLY A 249 1.87 8.47 0.42
N ASN A 250 1.07 9.52 0.67
CA ASN A 250 -0.36 9.50 0.38
C ASN A 250 -0.57 9.48 -1.14
N ILE A 251 -1.65 8.85 -1.60
CA ILE A 251 -1.89 8.56 -3.02
C ILE A 251 -3.25 9.10 -3.43
N SER A 252 -3.31 9.71 -4.61
CA SER A 252 -4.59 10.04 -5.26
C SER A 252 -5.40 8.77 -5.44
N THR A 253 -6.64 8.74 -4.94
CA THR A 253 -7.48 7.55 -5.04
C THR A 253 -8.89 7.94 -5.50
N PRO A 254 -9.36 7.46 -6.66
CA PRO A 254 -8.65 6.61 -7.63
C PRO A 254 -7.49 7.35 -8.35
N GLY A 255 -6.76 6.67 -9.23
CA GLY A 255 -5.88 7.32 -10.20
C GLY A 255 -6.67 8.07 -11.28
N SER A 256 -5.99 8.68 -12.27
CA SER A 256 -6.65 9.35 -13.38
C SER A 256 -7.51 8.39 -14.22
N ALA A 257 -8.45 8.95 -14.97
CA ALA A 257 -9.13 8.18 -16.02
C ALA A 257 -8.11 7.57 -16.99
N THR A 258 -8.34 6.32 -17.42
CA THR A 258 -7.48 5.66 -18.40
C THR A 258 -7.78 6.15 -19.81
N ILE A 259 -6.74 6.57 -20.50
CA ILE A 259 -6.77 6.97 -21.91
C ILE A 259 -6.21 5.80 -22.74
N ARG A 260 -6.96 5.39 -23.76
CA ARG A 260 -6.55 4.32 -24.67
C ARG A 260 -5.80 4.88 -25.87
N VAL A 261 -4.64 4.26 -26.14
CA VAL A 261 -3.67 4.70 -27.15
C VAL A 261 -3.35 3.53 -28.08
N SER A 262 -3.29 3.79 -29.39
CA SER A 262 -2.84 2.82 -30.38
C SER A 262 -1.36 3.06 -30.69
N VAL A 263 -0.53 2.06 -30.47
CA VAL A 263 0.91 2.06 -30.79
C VAL A 263 1.19 0.94 -31.79
N ASP A 264 1.61 1.31 -33.00
CA ASP A 264 1.93 0.37 -34.07
C ASP A 264 3.21 0.80 -34.79
N LEU A 265 4.36 0.54 -34.16
CA LEU A 265 5.70 0.82 -34.66
C LEU A 265 6.20 -0.26 -35.63
N ASP A 266 5.58 -1.43 -35.60
CA ASP A 266 5.88 -2.54 -36.50
C ASP A 266 4.59 -3.13 -37.05
N ALA A 267 4.24 -2.71 -38.27
CA ALA A 267 3.05 -3.18 -38.98
C ALA A 267 3.11 -4.68 -39.32
N THR A 268 4.27 -5.33 -39.19
CA THR A 268 4.42 -6.77 -39.41
C THR A 268 4.10 -7.60 -38.17
N ALA A 269 4.03 -6.98 -36.99
CA ALA A 269 3.69 -7.65 -35.75
C ALA A 269 2.24 -8.18 -35.78
N HIS A 270 2.08 -9.46 -35.41
CA HIS A 270 0.77 -10.11 -35.36
C HIS A 270 -0.04 -9.69 -34.14
N ASP A 271 -1.35 -9.89 -34.19
CA ASP A 271 -2.21 -9.60 -33.05
C ASP A 271 -1.86 -10.48 -31.84
N GLY A 272 -1.89 -9.87 -30.65
CA GLY A 272 -1.64 -10.55 -29.39
C GLY A 272 -2.80 -11.45 -28.94
N PRO A 273 -2.62 -12.15 -27.81
CA PRO A 273 -3.71 -12.88 -27.19
C PRO A 273 -4.89 -11.97 -26.85
N VAL A 274 -6.11 -12.49 -26.98
CA VAL A 274 -7.35 -11.78 -26.62
C VAL A 274 -8.02 -12.46 -25.43
N PHE A 275 -8.53 -11.65 -24.51
CA PHE A 275 -9.36 -12.13 -23.40
C PHE A 275 -10.74 -12.51 -23.93
N VAL A 276 -11.26 -13.67 -23.51
CA VAL A 276 -12.55 -14.18 -23.98
C VAL A 276 -13.50 -14.33 -22.80
N ASN A 277 -14.75 -13.88 -22.99
CA ASN A 277 -15.83 -13.91 -21.99
C ASN A 277 -15.46 -13.25 -20.65
N ALA A 278 -14.54 -12.28 -20.66
CA ALA A 278 -14.02 -11.65 -19.45
C ALA A 278 -14.61 -10.26 -19.20
N GLY A 279 -15.35 -9.67 -20.14
CA GLY A 279 -15.88 -8.32 -20.03
C GLY A 279 -15.87 -7.60 -21.37
N PRO A 280 -16.25 -6.31 -21.41
CA PRO A 280 -16.05 -5.44 -22.57
C PRO A 280 -14.57 -5.33 -22.94
N ASP A 281 -14.27 -5.01 -24.20
CA ASP A 281 -12.90 -4.83 -24.68
C ASP A 281 -12.11 -3.85 -23.80
N GLY A 282 -10.92 -4.28 -23.38
CA GLY A 282 -10.05 -3.52 -22.47
C GLY A 282 -10.38 -3.68 -20.99
N TYR A 283 -11.39 -4.49 -20.63
CA TYR A 283 -11.77 -4.77 -19.26
C TYR A 283 -11.89 -6.26 -18.97
N ILE A 284 -11.52 -6.65 -17.74
CA ILE A 284 -11.87 -7.93 -17.13
C ILE A 284 -12.78 -7.61 -15.94
N ASP A 285 -14.03 -8.04 -15.99
CA ASP A 285 -15.02 -7.89 -14.94
C ASP A 285 -15.04 -9.16 -14.06
N LEU A 286 -14.58 -9.03 -12.82
CA LEU A 286 -14.49 -10.16 -11.90
C LEU A 286 -15.87 -10.74 -11.55
N GLU A 287 -16.94 -9.94 -11.56
CA GLU A 287 -18.30 -10.42 -11.33
C GLU A 287 -18.78 -11.27 -12.52
N LEU A 288 -18.47 -10.86 -13.75
CA LEU A 288 -18.80 -11.63 -14.95
C LEU A 288 -17.98 -12.92 -15.05
N VAL A 289 -16.69 -12.86 -14.72
CA VAL A 289 -15.79 -14.02 -14.69
C VAL A 289 -16.28 -15.07 -13.68
N ASN A 290 -16.95 -14.64 -12.60
CA ASN A 290 -17.64 -15.50 -11.64
C ASN A 290 -16.78 -16.66 -11.13
N GLU A 291 -15.57 -16.31 -10.67
CA GLU A 291 -14.58 -17.25 -10.12
C GLU A 291 -14.03 -18.31 -11.09
N ASN A 292 -14.32 -18.20 -12.39
CA ASN A 292 -13.76 -19.10 -13.40
C ASN A 292 -12.41 -18.60 -13.93
N PRO A 293 -11.54 -19.48 -14.46
CA PRO A 293 -10.34 -19.06 -15.18
C PRO A 293 -10.69 -18.19 -16.40
N VAL A 294 -9.87 -17.18 -16.68
CA VAL A 294 -10.03 -16.33 -17.87
C VAL A 294 -9.34 -16.98 -19.05
N GLU A 295 -10.09 -17.19 -20.14
CA GLU A 295 -9.55 -17.73 -21.38
C GLU A 295 -8.78 -16.65 -22.16
N LEU A 296 -7.60 -17.04 -22.64
CA LEU A 296 -6.82 -16.30 -23.63
C LEU A 296 -6.84 -17.07 -24.94
N GLN A 297 -7.19 -16.40 -26.03
CA GLN A 297 -7.13 -16.94 -27.38
C GLN A 297 -6.02 -16.32 -28.20
N MET A 298 -5.31 -17.14 -28.97
CA MET A 298 -4.21 -16.75 -29.84
C MET A 298 -4.45 -17.29 -31.24
N HIS A 299 -4.02 -16.53 -32.25
CA HIS A 299 -4.16 -16.92 -33.64
C HIS A 299 -3.04 -16.32 -34.48
N THR A 300 -2.45 -17.17 -35.34
CA THR A 300 -1.60 -16.73 -36.45
C THR A 300 -2.06 -17.42 -37.73
N PRO A 301 -1.87 -16.79 -38.90
CA PRO A 301 -2.14 -17.42 -40.19
C PRO A 301 -1.39 -18.75 -40.36
N ALA A 302 -1.94 -19.68 -41.15
CA ALA A 302 -1.32 -20.99 -41.39
C ALA A 302 0.08 -20.93 -42.05
N THR A 303 0.43 -19.79 -42.66
CA THR A 303 1.75 -19.52 -43.25
C THR A 303 2.76 -18.98 -42.24
N VAL A 304 2.30 -18.56 -41.06
CA VAL A 304 3.12 -17.94 -40.01
C VAL A 304 3.42 -18.93 -38.90
N GLY A 305 2.39 -19.50 -38.29
CA GLY A 305 2.50 -20.51 -37.23
C GLY A 305 2.25 -21.92 -37.77
N LEU A 306 3.32 -22.70 -37.86
CA LEU A 306 3.30 -24.07 -38.39
C LEU A 306 3.02 -25.09 -37.28
N LYS A 307 2.71 -26.31 -37.70
CA LYS A 307 2.44 -27.41 -36.77
C LYS A 307 3.69 -27.66 -35.91
N ASP A 308 3.48 -27.93 -34.63
CA ASP A 308 4.50 -28.22 -33.62
C ASP A 308 5.39 -27.00 -33.22
N GLU A 309 5.15 -25.82 -33.79
CA GLU A 309 5.67 -24.54 -33.26
C GLU A 309 4.90 -24.13 -31.99
N ILE A 310 5.50 -23.26 -31.18
CA ILE A 310 5.00 -22.97 -29.83
C ILE A 310 4.72 -21.48 -29.66
N TYR A 311 3.54 -21.15 -29.15
CA TYR A 311 3.30 -19.85 -28.53
C TYR A 311 3.88 -19.86 -27.11
N ASP A 312 4.93 -19.08 -26.88
CA ASP A 312 5.41 -18.70 -25.55
C ASP A 312 4.59 -17.49 -25.10
N VAL A 313 3.48 -17.73 -24.41
CA VAL A 313 2.53 -16.72 -23.96
C VAL A 313 3.02 -16.13 -22.65
N MET A 314 3.26 -14.82 -22.66
CA MET A 314 3.65 -14.04 -21.50
C MET A 314 2.43 -13.29 -20.96
N ILE A 315 2.13 -13.51 -19.68
CA ILE A 315 1.04 -12.88 -18.94
C ILE A 315 1.67 -12.08 -17.80
N ARG A 316 1.46 -10.77 -17.80
CA ARG A 316 1.96 -9.86 -16.77
C ARG A 316 0.77 -9.28 -16.02
N ILE A 317 0.71 -9.56 -14.74
CA ILE A 317 -0.39 -9.17 -13.85
C ILE A 317 0.14 -8.07 -12.95
N TYR A 318 -0.55 -6.93 -12.97
CA TYR A 318 -0.20 -5.74 -12.24
C TYR A 318 -1.28 -5.47 -11.18
N PRO A 319 -1.05 -5.88 -9.92
CA PRO A 319 -1.89 -5.52 -8.79
C PRO A 319 -2.03 -4.01 -8.63
N PRO A 320 -3.11 -3.53 -7.97
CA PRO A 320 -3.27 -2.12 -7.66
C PRO A 320 -2.07 -1.64 -6.82
N LYS A 321 -1.48 -0.54 -7.26
CA LYS A 321 -0.42 0.21 -6.57
C LYS A 321 0.93 -0.51 -6.41
N GLY A 322 1.20 -1.57 -7.20
CA GLY A 322 2.57 -2.00 -7.50
C GLY A 322 2.82 -3.51 -7.58
N GLY A 323 4.03 -3.86 -8.04
CA GLY A 323 4.45 -5.23 -8.29
C GLY A 323 4.04 -5.75 -9.67
N VAL A 324 4.67 -6.85 -10.09
CA VAL A 324 4.27 -7.57 -11.30
C VAL A 324 4.45 -9.06 -11.08
N LYS A 325 3.40 -9.83 -11.34
CA LYS A 325 3.50 -11.30 -11.44
C LYS A 325 3.58 -11.67 -12.92
N VAL A 326 4.66 -12.34 -13.30
CA VAL A 326 4.89 -12.80 -14.67
C VAL A 326 4.66 -14.30 -14.74
N ILE A 327 3.80 -14.72 -15.65
CA ILE A 327 3.47 -16.13 -15.90
C ILE A 327 3.77 -16.44 -17.37
N HIS A 328 4.43 -17.58 -17.60
CA HIS A 328 4.64 -18.14 -18.94
C HIS A 328 3.74 -19.36 -19.16
N LYS A 329 3.10 -19.43 -20.32
CA LYS A 329 2.36 -20.61 -20.80
C LYS A 329 2.86 -20.98 -22.19
N PHE A 330 3.26 -22.24 -22.37
CA PHE A 330 3.72 -22.76 -23.66
C PHE A 330 2.60 -23.53 -24.35
N VAL A 331 2.09 -23.02 -25.48
CA VAL A 331 0.95 -23.60 -26.20
C VAL A 331 1.40 -24.10 -27.58
N PRO A 332 1.43 -25.41 -27.84
CA PRO A 332 1.83 -25.96 -29.13
C PRO A 332 0.73 -25.79 -30.19
N ILE A 333 1.13 -25.48 -31.43
CA ILE A 333 0.24 -25.39 -32.58
C ILE A 333 -0.06 -26.80 -33.08
N THR A 334 -1.26 -27.30 -32.76
CA THR A 334 -1.74 -28.61 -33.24
C THR A 334 -2.31 -28.56 -34.67
N ARG A 335 -2.83 -27.40 -35.07
CA ARG A 335 -3.47 -27.13 -36.37
C ARG A 335 -3.17 -25.69 -36.82
N PRO A 336 -2.33 -25.49 -37.85
CA PRO A 336 -2.01 -24.15 -38.38
C PRO A 336 -3.25 -23.36 -38.82
N GLY A 337 -3.25 -22.03 -38.62
CA GLY A 337 -4.36 -21.15 -39.04
C GLY A 337 -5.67 -21.41 -38.30
N ARG A 338 -5.59 -21.86 -37.05
CA ARG A 338 -6.72 -22.01 -36.12
C ARG A 338 -6.41 -21.28 -34.83
N VAL A 339 -7.47 -21.01 -34.07
CA VAL A 339 -7.36 -20.45 -32.73
C VAL A 339 -6.87 -21.55 -31.78
N HIS A 340 -5.95 -21.16 -30.91
CA HIS A 340 -5.51 -21.95 -29.76
C HIS A 340 -5.88 -21.18 -28.50
N SER A 341 -5.98 -21.87 -27.36
CA SER A 341 -6.38 -21.27 -26.09
C SER A 341 -5.42 -21.65 -24.96
N THR A 342 -5.30 -20.76 -23.98
CA THR A 342 -4.74 -21.02 -22.65
C THR A 342 -5.56 -20.27 -21.60
N PHE A 343 -5.29 -20.48 -20.33
CA PHE A 343 -6.10 -19.92 -19.24
C PHE A 343 -5.22 -19.23 -18.19
N ILE A 344 -5.73 -18.09 -17.70
CA ILE A 344 -5.23 -17.42 -16.49
C ILE A 344 -6.12 -17.88 -15.33
N ASP A 345 -5.51 -18.36 -14.25
CA ASP A 345 -6.24 -18.82 -13.08
C ASP A 345 -7.00 -17.64 -12.44
N TYR A 346 -8.23 -17.88 -11.97
CA TYR A 346 -9.07 -16.80 -11.39
C TYR A 346 -8.36 -16.07 -10.25
N VAL A 347 -7.64 -16.79 -9.40
CA VAL A 347 -6.89 -16.22 -8.27
C VAL A 347 -5.83 -15.21 -8.72
N ASP A 348 -5.26 -15.42 -9.90
CA ASP A 348 -4.25 -14.55 -10.51
C ASP A 348 -4.89 -13.31 -11.13
N VAL A 349 -6.03 -13.49 -11.80
CA VAL A 349 -6.82 -12.37 -12.34
C VAL A 349 -7.35 -11.48 -11.22
N ARG A 350 -7.89 -12.10 -10.17
CA ARG A 350 -8.41 -11.42 -8.99
C ARG A 350 -7.34 -10.62 -8.25
N ALA A 351 -6.08 -11.05 -8.27
CA ALA A 351 -4.96 -10.31 -7.68
C ALA A 351 -4.70 -8.95 -8.37
N ALA A 352 -5.18 -8.77 -9.60
CA ALA A 352 -5.10 -7.52 -10.33
C ALA A 352 -6.35 -6.62 -10.19
N ALA A 353 -7.30 -6.91 -9.30
CA ALA A 353 -8.48 -6.05 -9.07
C ALA A 353 -8.08 -4.59 -8.83
N GLU A 354 -8.66 -3.63 -9.55
CA GLU A 354 -8.26 -2.21 -9.61
C GLU A 354 -6.86 -1.93 -10.20
N GLY A 355 -6.23 -2.96 -10.75
CA GLY A 355 -5.02 -2.92 -11.55
C GLY A 355 -5.28 -3.36 -12.99
N HIS A 356 -4.30 -4.02 -13.62
CA HIS A 356 -4.41 -4.44 -15.02
C HIS A 356 -3.60 -5.70 -15.34
N ILE A 357 -3.93 -6.32 -16.48
CA ILE A 357 -3.22 -7.47 -17.04
C ILE A 357 -2.77 -7.13 -18.45
N GLU A 358 -1.50 -7.41 -18.75
CA GLU A 358 -0.91 -7.32 -20.09
C GLU A 358 -0.59 -8.74 -20.60
N VAL A 359 -0.97 -9.03 -21.84
CA VAL A 359 -0.71 -10.31 -22.49
C VAL A 359 -0.06 -10.12 -23.86
N SER A 360 0.89 -11.00 -24.17
CA SER A 360 1.56 -11.09 -25.47
C SER A 360 2.08 -12.51 -25.70
N PHE A 361 2.51 -12.85 -26.90
CA PHE A 361 3.26 -14.07 -27.14
C PHE A 361 4.51 -13.83 -27.98
N VAL A 362 5.47 -14.74 -27.83
CA VAL A 362 6.54 -14.98 -28.81
C VAL A 362 6.27 -16.33 -29.47
N LEU A 363 6.07 -16.33 -30.79
CA LEU A 363 5.96 -17.56 -31.56
C LEU A 363 7.38 -18.10 -31.79
N ARG A 364 7.68 -19.24 -31.15
CA ARG A 364 8.94 -19.98 -31.25
C ARG A 364 8.88 -20.89 -32.46
N LYS A 365 9.71 -20.61 -33.46
CA LYS A 365 9.71 -21.28 -34.76
C LYS A 365 10.89 -22.23 -34.91
N SER A 366 10.70 -23.26 -35.71
CA SER A 366 11.77 -24.23 -36.03
C SER A 366 12.73 -23.74 -37.12
N VAL A 367 12.31 -22.72 -37.88
CA VAL A 367 13.06 -22.11 -38.99
C VAL A 367 13.08 -20.59 -38.86
N PRO A 368 14.08 -19.89 -39.44
CA PRO A 368 14.13 -18.44 -39.43
C PRO A 368 12.86 -17.76 -40.01
N PRO A 369 12.39 -16.65 -39.42
CA PRO A 369 12.85 -16.09 -38.15
C PRO A 369 12.43 -17.01 -36.98
N PHE A 370 13.38 -17.33 -36.09
CA PHE A 370 13.15 -18.27 -34.98
C PHE A 370 12.15 -17.73 -33.93
N GLU A 371 11.90 -16.43 -33.95
CA GLU A 371 10.98 -15.74 -33.06
C GLU A 371 10.14 -14.75 -33.87
N VAL A 372 8.83 -14.78 -33.64
CA VAL A 372 7.90 -13.78 -34.16
C VAL A 372 7.10 -13.22 -32.99
N TYR A 373 7.18 -11.91 -32.78
CA TYR A 373 6.58 -11.22 -31.65
C TYR A 373 5.16 -10.77 -31.97
N SER A 374 4.26 -10.91 -31.01
CA SER A 374 2.92 -10.33 -31.11
C SER A 374 2.88 -8.89 -30.61
N LYS A 375 1.84 -8.16 -31.01
CA LYS A 375 1.36 -6.98 -30.30
C LYS A 375 0.92 -7.40 -28.89
N LYS A 376 0.92 -6.44 -27.97
CA LYS A 376 0.40 -6.59 -26.62
C LYS A 376 -1.09 -6.26 -26.60
N ASN A 377 -1.80 -6.88 -25.66
CA ASN A 377 -3.17 -6.53 -25.33
C ASN A 377 -3.27 -6.31 -23.81
N THR A 378 -4.05 -5.32 -23.40
CA THR A 378 -4.16 -4.91 -22.00
C THR A 378 -5.61 -4.80 -21.56
N ALA A 379 -5.91 -5.34 -20.39
CA ALA A 379 -7.22 -5.19 -19.76
C ALA A 379 -7.09 -4.68 -18.33
N GLU A 380 -7.88 -3.67 -17.99
CA GLU A 380 -8.08 -3.22 -16.60
C GLU A 380 -8.99 -4.22 -15.90
N VAL A 381 -8.66 -4.62 -14.67
CA VAL A 381 -9.48 -5.57 -13.92
C VAL A 381 -10.43 -4.80 -13.01
N ARG A 382 -11.73 -4.92 -13.28
CA ARG A 382 -12.81 -4.31 -12.51
C ARG A 382 -13.33 -5.30 -11.47
N GLY A 383 -13.45 -4.81 -10.25
CA GLY A 383 -13.94 -5.56 -9.10
C GLY A 383 -13.25 -5.07 -7.83
N TYR A 384 -13.66 -5.58 -6.68
CA TYR A 384 -13.16 -5.12 -5.39
C TYR A 384 -11.74 -5.63 -5.10
N ILE A 385 -10.88 -4.74 -4.57
CA ILE A 385 -9.55 -5.10 -4.05
C ILE A 385 -9.64 -6.29 -3.11
N VAL A 386 -8.75 -7.26 -3.29
CA VAL A 386 -8.52 -8.31 -2.29
C VAL A 386 -7.79 -7.68 -1.11
N ARG A 387 -8.53 -7.42 -0.04
CA ARG A 387 -7.93 -7.05 1.25
C ARG A 387 -7.03 -8.20 1.71
N LEU A 388 -5.85 -7.84 2.20
CA LEU A 388 -4.94 -8.79 2.84
C LEU A 388 -5.67 -9.51 3.98
N GLU A 389 -5.68 -10.84 3.97
CA GLU A 389 -6.40 -11.62 4.98
C GLU A 389 -5.77 -11.44 6.36
N ALA A 390 -6.58 -11.48 7.42
CA ALA A 390 -6.06 -11.33 8.77
C ALA A 390 -5.12 -12.49 9.15
N PRO A 391 -4.06 -12.22 9.93
CA PRO A 391 -3.23 -13.29 10.47
C PRO A 391 -4.02 -14.13 11.47
N PHE A 392 -3.51 -15.33 11.75
CA PHE A 392 -4.09 -16.23 12.75
C PHE A 392 -3.00 -16.93 13.56
N VAL A 393 -3.38 -17.49 14.70
CA VAL A 393 -2.43 -18.11 15.62
C VAL A 393 -2.60 -19.62 15.60
N GLU A 394 -1.52 -20.35 15.38
CA GLU A 394 -1.51 -21.81 15.34
C GLU A 394 -1.94 -22.41 16.67
N GLY A 395 -2.82 -23.42 16.61
CA GLY A 395 -3.37 -24.05 17.81
C GLY A 395 -4.49 -23.28 18.49
N TYR A 396 -4.83 -22.07 18.03
CA TYR A 396 -5.87 -21.23 18.64
C TYR A 396 -6.91 -20.75 17.59
N PRO A 397 -7.70 -21.66 16.99
CA PRO A 397 -8.64 -21.33 15.90
C PRO A 397 -9.82 -20.45 16.35
N SER A 398 -10.11 -20.40 17.65
CA SER A 398 -11.14 -19.54 18.24
C SER A 398 -10.60 -18.18 18.68
N ASP A 399 -9.37 -17.83 18.31
CA ASP A 399 -8.70 -16.58 18.66
C ASP A 399 -8.56 -16.36 20.18
N TYR A 400 -8.67 -17.44 20.96
CA TYR A 400 -8.55 -17.44 22.42
C TYR A 400 -7.25 -18.13 22.82
N ILE A 401 -6.27 -17.36 23.32
CA ILE A 401 -4.98 -17.86 23.77
C ILE A 401 -5.04 -18.01 25.30
N ALA A 402 -5.07 -19.27 25.75
CA ALA A 402 -5.11 -19.66 27.15
C ALA A 402 -3.74 -20.13 27.65
N ASP A 403 -3.62 -20.32 28.96
CA ASP A 403 -2.53 -21.07 29.61
C ASP A 403 -1.13 -20.45 29.49
N ASP A 404 -1.06 -19.17 29.12
CA ASP A 404 0.17 -18.37 29.06
C ASP A 404 1.32 -19.12 28.37
N PRO A 405 1.20 -19.47 27.07
CA PRO A 405 2.16 -20.34 26.40
C PRO A 405 3.55 -19.70 26.32
N ALA A 406 4.60 -20.52 26.23
CA ALA A 406 5.97 -20.00 26.12
C ALA A 406 6.18 -19.14 24.85
N HIS A 407 5.46 -19.48 23.79
CA HIS A 407 5.32 -18.71 22.55
C HIS A 407 4.08 -19.19 21.80
N VAL A 408 3.64 -18.38 20.84
CA VAL A 408 2.68 -18.79 19.81
C VAL A 408 3.25 -18.54 18.42
N ILE A 409 2.72 -19.25 17.43
CA ILE A 409 3.12 -19.10 16.04
C ILE A 409 2.04 -18.31 15.31
N ALA A 410 2.38 -17.10 14.90
CA ALA A 410 1.57 -16.25 14.04
C ALA A 410 1.75 -16.69 12.58
N TYR A 411 0.64 -16.99 11.91
CA TYR A 411 0.56 -17.28 10.49
C TYR A 411 0.07 -16.04 9.75
N ILE A 412 0.90 -15.55 8.84
CA ILE A 412 0.58 -14.51 7.88
C ILE A 412 0.16 -15.21 6.58
N PRO A 413 -1.11 -15.09 6.15
CA PRO A 413 -1.59 -15.67 4.90
C PRO A 413 -0.73 -15.28 3.69
N TYR A 414 -0.67 -16.19 2.71
CA TYR A 414 0.00 -15.88 1.44
C TYR A 414 -0.79 -14.81 0.68
N TYR A 415 -0.09 -13.79 0.19
CA TYR A 415 -0.63 -12.83 -0.77
C TYR A 415 0.11 -12.96 -2.10
N GLN A 416 -0.62 -12.78 -3.21
CA GLN A 416 -0.21 -13.24 -4.54
C GLN A 416 1.02 -12.50 -5.09
N TRP A 417 1.21 -11.24 -4.72
CA TRP A 417 2.35 -10.43 -5.14
C TRP A 417 3.54 -10.47 -4.19
N ARG A 418 3.53 -11.37 -3.19
CA ARG A 418 4.60 -11.50 -2.20
C ARG A 418 5.95 -11.71 -2.86
N GLN A 419 6.88 -10.79 -2.58
CA GLN A 419 8.28 -10.93 -2.92
C GLN A 419 9.09 -11.40 -1.70
N PRO A 420 10.20 -12.09 -1.94
CA PRO A 420 11.17 -12.41 -0.88
C PRO A 420 11.66 -11.18 -0.12
N THR A 421 11.72 -10.02 -0.77
CA THR A 421 12.22 -8.76 -0.21
C THR A 421 11.19 -7.98 0.60
N ASP A 422 9.95 -8.46 0.69
CA ASP A 422 8.90 -7.73 1.41
C ASP A 422 9.21 -7.73 2.91
N GLN A 423 9.13 -6.56 3.56
CA GLN A 423 9.20 -6.48 5.01
C GLN A 423 7.78 -6.55 5.58
N ILE A 424 7.54 -7.49 6.48
CA ILE A 424 6.23 -7.65 7.14
C ILE A 424 6.38 -7.31 8.61
N ALA A 425 5.56 -6.36 9.07
CA ALA A 425 5.37 -6.04 10.48
C ALA A 425 4.12 -6.74 11.00
N VAL A 426 4.28 -7.69 11.93
CA VAL A 426 3.16 -8.30 12.66
C VAL A 426 2.86 -7.48 13.90
N ILE A 427 1.59 -7.14 14.11
CA ILE A 427 1.17 -6.16 15.10
C ILE A 427 0.09 -6.75 16.01
N LEU A 428 0.33 -6.67 17.31
CA LEU A 428 -0.70 -6.78 18.36
C LEU A 428 -0.88 -5.41 18.98
N ARG A 429 -2.09 -4.88 18.95
CA ARG A 429 -2.39 -3.54 19.45
C ARG A 429 -3.67 -3.53 20.26
N TYR A 430 -3.62 -2.94 21.45
CA TYR A 430 -4.80 -2.69 22.28
C TYR A 430 -4.77 -1.25 22.79
N VAL A 431 -5.81 -0.49 22.49
CA VAL A 431 -5.97 0.87 23.01
C VAL A 431 -6.85 0.78 24.25
N ARG A 432 -6.25 0.87 25.45
CA ARG A 432 -7.01 0.89 26.70
C ARG A 432 -7.67 2.25 26.93
N SER A 433 -6.93 3.30 26.60
CA SER A 433 -7.37 4.70 26.56
C SER A 433 -6.43 5.49 25.64
N LEU A 434 -6.70 6.77 25.39
CA LEU A 434 -5.77 7.64 24.65
C LEU A 434 -4.36 7.65 25.24
N ASN A 435 -4.25 7.43 26.55
CA ASN A 435 -3.00 7.57 27.28
C ASN A 435 -2.29 6.24 27.56
N ASP A 436 -2.88 5.12 27.14
CA ASP A 436 -2.39 3.78 27.47
C ASP A 436 -2.69 2.83 26.31
N VAL A 437 -1.71 2.69 25.42
CA VAL A 437 -1.71 1.71 24.34
C VAL A 437 -0.74 0.58 24.70
N ILE A 438 -1.21 -0.65 24.55
CA ILE A 438 -0.36 -1.84 24.63
C ILE A 438 -0.06 -2.24 23.19
N LEU A 439 1.22 -2.29 22.83
CA LEU A 439 1.65 -2.52 21.46
C LEU A 439 2.82 -3.51 21.43
N HIS A 440 2.72 -4.48 20.53
CA HIS A 440 3.82 -5.31 20.11
C HIS A 440 3.92 -5.27 18.58
N ILE A 441 5.11 -4.99 18.06
CA ILE A 441 5.42 -5.03 16.63
C ILE A 441 6.66 -5.92 16.42
N GLU A 442 6.54 -6.91 15.54
CA GLU A 442 7.67 -7.69 15.03
C GLU A 442 7.82 -7.45 13.52
N THR A 443 8.90 -6.77 13.11
CA THR A 443 9.20 -6.54 11.70
C THR A 443 10.27 -7.49 11.20
N LYS A 444 9.99 -8.20 10.11
CA LYS A 444 10.96 -9.08 9.47
C LYS A 444 10.69 -9.27 7.99
N GLU A 445 11.77 -9.31 7.20
CA GLU A 445 11.72 -9.67 5.78
C GLU A 445 11.12 -11.08 5.57
N VAL A 446 10.39 -11.28 4.47
CA VAL A 446 9.87 -12.60 4.09
C VAL A 446 11.03 -13.58 3.93
N GLY A 447 11.98 -13.26 3.04
CA GLY A 447 13.12 -14.09 2.70
C GLY A 447 12.81 -15.14 1.61
N LEU A 448 13.87 -15.64 0.96
CA LEU A 448 13.79 -16.58 -0.18
C LEU A 448 13.27 -17.99 0.19
N SER A 449 13.23 -18.33 1.47
CA SER A 449 12.93 -19.69 1.95
C SER A 449 11.44 -20.05 1.98
N TRP A 450 10.53 -19.09 1.76
CA TRP A 450 9.08 -19.35 1.78
C TRP A 450 8.54 -19.67 0.38
N PRO A 451 8.02 -20.89 0.14
CA PRO A 451 7.44 -21.22 -1.15
C PRO A 451 6.15 -20.42 -1.41
N ALA A 452 5.86 -20.15 -2.68
CA ALA A 452 4.60 -19.55 -3.09
C ALA A 452 3.40 -20.37 -2.56
N GLY A 453 2.34 -19.68 -2.12
CA GLY A 453 1.17 -20.32 -1.51
C GLY A 453 1.31 -20.68 -0.03
N ALA A 454 2.53 -20.77 0.51
CA ALA A 454 2.72 -21.05 1.94
C ALA A 454 2.63 -19.76 2.78
N PRO A 455 2.02 -19.82 3.98
CA PRO A 455 2.00 -18.69 4.91
C PRO A 455 3.39 -18.40 5.47
N VAL A 456 3.66 -17.13 5.77
CA VAL A 456 4.86 -16.74 6.52
C VAL A 456 4.59 -16.96 8.00
N LYS A 457 5.54 -17.58 8.72
CA LYS A 457 5.41 -17.80 10.16
C LYS A 457 6.26 -16.82 10.97
N ARG A 458 5.73 -16.38 12.11
CA ARG A 458 6.37 -15.49 13.08
C ARG A 458 6.13 -16.00 14.50
N LEU A 459 7.05 -15.70 15.41
CA LEU A 459 7.00 -16.18 16.80
C LEU A 459 6.70 -15.01 17.72
N ILE A 460 5.62 -15.12 18.47
CA ILE A 460 5.28 -14.16 19.53
C ILE A 460 5.50 -14.89 20.86
N TYR A 461 6.52 -14.48 21.59
CA TYR A 461 6.95 -15.07 22.85
C TYR A 461 6.06 -14.63 24.02
N ARG A 462 6.09 -15.43 25.10
CA ARG A 462 5.32 -15.20 26.32
C ARG A 462 5.39 -13.77 26.84
N GLU A 463 6.59 -13.21 26.93
CA GLU A 463 6.82 -11.85 27.44
C GLU A 463 6.08 -10.76 26.65
N GLN A 464 5.79 -11.02 25.37
CA GLN A 464 5.04 -10.12 24.50
C GLN A 464 3.54 -10.33 24.68
N LEU A 465 3.09 -11.59 24.85
CA LEU A 465 1.68 -11.93 25.08
C LEU A 465 1.17 -11.49 26.45
N GLN A 466 1.99 -11.63 27.50
CA GLN A 466 1.60 -11.32 28.88
C GLN A 466 1.16 -9.87 29.07
N GLN A 467 1.66 -8.96 28.25
CA GLN A 467 1.28 -7.55 28.24
C GLN A 467 -0.21 -7.36 27.92
N PHE A 468 -0.80 -8.30 27.17
CA PHE A 468 -2.18 -8.28 26.73
C PHE A 468 -3.10 -9.20 27.56
N LYS A 469 -2.61 -9.78 28.65
CA LYS A 469 -3.39 -10.69 29.49
C LYS A 469 -4.61 -9.99 30.10
N GLY A 470 -5.79 -10.57 29.89
CA GLY A 470 -7.08 -10.01 30.28
C GLY A 470 -7.67 -9.01 29.28
N TYR A 471 -6.97 -8.72 28.17
CA TYR A 471 -7.40 -7.77 27.14
C TYR A 471 -7.75 -8.46 25.82
N ARG A 472 -8.25 -7.65 24.88
CA ARG A 472 -8.65 -8.08 23.54
C ARG A 472 -7.94 -7.29 22.44
N PRO A 473 -6.65 -7.55 22.18
CA PRO A 473 -5.91 -6.81 21.17
C PRO A 473 -6.38 -7.10 19.75
N GLU A 474 -6.27 -6.09 18.90
CA GLU A 474 -6.27 -6.23 17.46
C GLU A 474 -4.96 -6.90 17.02
N PHE A 475 -5.08 -7.84 16.10
CA PHE A 475 -4.00 -8.63 15.53
C PHE A 475 -4.06 -8.53 14.01
N TYR A 476 -3.00 -7.98 13.43
CA TYR A 476 -2.92 -7.69 12.01
C TYR A 476 -1.46 -7.63 11.56
N TYR A 477 -1.23 -7.50 10.26
CA TYR A 477 0.10 -7.23 9.73
C TYR A 477 0.08 -6.12 8.70
N VAL A 478 1.23 -5.46 8.56
CA VAL A 478 1.47 -4.46 7.53
C VAL A 478 2.65 -4.88 6.68
N ILE A 479 2.56 -4.70 5.36
CA ILE A 479 3.68 -4.82 4.44
C ILE A 479 4.38 -3.45 4.38
N LEU A 480 5.54 -3.37 5.02
CA LEU A 480 6.38 -2.17 5.03
C LEU A 480 7.14 -2.10 3.71
N ALA A 481 6.96 -0.97 3.00
CA ALA A 481 7.63 -0.53 1.78
C ALA A 481 8.64 -1.55 1.20
N THR A 482 8.18 -2.24 0.17
CA THR A 482 9.05 -2.98 -0.74
C THR A 482 9.79 -1.96 -1.61
N GLY A 483 10.92 -2.31 -2.24
CA GLY A 483 11.55 -1.43 -3.24
C GLY A 483 10.64 -1.04 -4.42
N PHE A 484 9.41 -1.57 -4.48
CA PHE A 484 8.43 -1.42 -5.56
C PHE A 484 7.20 -0.58 -5.18
N THR A 485 6.86 -0.46 -3.89
CA THR A 485 5.70 0.31 -3.39
C THR A 485 6.17 1.54 -2.62
N ARG A 486 6.30 2.69 -3.30
CA ARG A 486 6.56 3.99 -2.64
C ARG A 486 5.33 4.53 -1.88
N ALA A 487 4.18 3.92 -2.11
CA ALA A 487 2.86 4.41 -1.80
C ALA A 487 2.23 3.61 -0.63
N ARG A 488 1.68 4.27 0.40
CA ARG A 488 1.09 3.60 1.59
C ARG A 488 -0.41 3.85 1.71
N ALA A 489 -1.22 2.79 1.69
CA ALA A 489 -2.68 2.84 1.86
C ALA A 489 -3.20 1.62 2.66
N VAL A 490 -4.20 1.83 3.53
CA VAL A 490 -4.71 0.79 4.45
C VAL A 490 -5.31 -0.40 3.71
N ASN A 491 -6.08 -0.18 2.64
CA ASN A 491 -6.70 -1.27 1.88
C ASN A 491 -5.72 -2.24 1.20
N LEU A 492 -4.44 -1.89 1.12
CA LEU A 492 -3.46 -2.57 0.26
C LEU A 492 -2.25 -3.09 1.03
N ASN A 493 -1.80 -2.35 2.05
CA ASN A 493 -0.61 -2.70 2.81
C ASN A 493 -0.94 -3.21 4.22
N GLU A 494 -2.17 -3.02 4.70
CA GLU A 494 -2.61 -3.54 5.99
C GLU A 494 -3.58 -4.72 5.80
N SER A 495 -3.39 -5.77 6.60
CA SER A 495 -4.34 -6.87 6.67
C SER A 495 -5.65 -6.46 7.31
N LEU A 496 -6.69 -7.25 7.06
CA LEU A 496 -7.83 -7.26 7.96
C LEU A 496 -7.36 -7.47 9.40
N ARG A 497 -8.02 -6.78 10.33
CA ARG A 497 -7.75 -6.91 11.76
C ARG A 497 -8.56 -8.03 12.34
N ARG A 498 -7.94 -8.79 13.23
CA ARG A 498 -8.56 -9.88 13.98
C ARG A 498 -8.44 -9.60 15.46
N VAL A 499 -9.51 -9.77 16.24
CA VAL A 499 -9.43 -9.55 17.69
C VAL A 499 -9.08 -10.87 18.37
N LEU A 500 -7.99 -10.88 19.13
CA LEU A 500 -7.62 -12.02 19.97
C LEU A 500 -8.17 -11.81 21.38
N THR A 501 -8.35 -12.90 22.12
CA THR A 501 -8.57 -12.88 23.57
C THR A 501 -7.40 -13.59 24.24
N ILE A 502 -6.72 -12.93 25.17
CA ILE A 502 -5.54 -13.47 25.86
C ILE A 502 -5.86 -13.54 27.36
N SER A 503 -5.84 -14.73 27.96
CA SER A 503 -6.30 -14.97 29.34
C SER A 503 -5.21 -15.36 30.32
#